data_AF-A0A2E8C998-F1
#
_entry.id   AF-A0A2E8C998-F1
#
_cell.length_a   1.000
_cell.length_b   1.000
_cell.length_c   1.000
_cell.angle_alpha   90.00
_cell.angle_beta   90.00
_cell.angle_gamma   90.00
#
_symmetry.space_group_name_H-M   'P 1'
#
loop_
_entity.id
_entity.type
_entity.pdbx_description
1 polymer ?
#
loop_
_entity_poly.entity_id
_entity_poly.type
_entity_poly.pdbx_seq_one_letter_code
_entity_poly.pdbx_strand_id
1 'polypeptide(L)' 'MSVHHNTREYLESLIVHLRNNHGLRKRSLVMADREEGGYLFFLYQACNPQWILEFQFTPESPEEE' A
#
# COMPACT_ATOMS: atom_id res chain seq x y z
N MET A 1 -10.00 4.53 -7.28
CA MET A 1 -9.82 4.68 -5.83
C MET A 1 -8.34 4.93 -5.57
N SER A 2 -7.99 5.90 -4.74
CA SER A 2 -6.63 6.11 -4.24
C SER A 2 -6.54 5.64 -2.78
N VAL A 3 -5.35 5.21 -2.38
CA VAL A 3 -5.02 4.87 -0.98
C VAL A 3 -3.85 5.75 -0.58
N HIS A 4 -3.99 6.48 0.53
CA HIS A 4 -3.04 7.46 1.03
C HIS A 4 -2.43 6.97 2.35
N HIS A 5 -1.14 7.20 2.56
CA HIS A 5 -0.44 6.93 3.82
C HIS A 5 0.83 7.77 3.92
N ASN A 6 1.26 8.07 5.15
CA ASN A 6 2.43 8.92 5.40
C ASN A 6 3.77 8.23 5.05
N THR A 7 3.78 6.90 5.09
CA THR A 7 4.96 6.05 4.89
C THR A 7 4.88 5.32 3.55
N ARG A 8 5.95 5.40 2.75
CA ARG A 8 6.03 4.74 1.44
C ARG A 8 6.06 3.22 1.59
N GLU A 9 6.84 2.72 2.54
CA GLU A 9 7.06 1.30 2.82
C GLU A 9 5.74 0.59 3.17
N TYR A 10 4.86 1.27 3.89
CA TYR A 10 3.51 0.77 4.19
C TYR A 10 2.73 0.50 2.91
N LEU A 11 2.71 1.45 1.98
CA LEU A 11 1.95 1.34 0.73
C LEU A 11 2.55 0.29 -0.21
N GLU A 12 3.88 0.21 -0.29
CA GLU A 12 4.55 -0.83 -1.07
C GLU A 12 4.23 -2.23 -0.52
N SER A 13 4.27 -2.39 0.81
CA SER A 13 3.91 -3.63 1.50
C SER A 13 2.43 -3.99 1.30
N LEU A 14 1.53 -3.01 1.36
CA LEU A 14 0.11 -3.20 1.07
C LEU A 14 -0.12 -3.67 -0.38
N ILE A 15 0.57 -3.08 -1.37
CA ILE A 15 0.47 -3.52 -2.77
C ILE A 15 0.90 -4.98 -2.90
N VAL A 16 1.99 -5.38 -2.23
CA VAL A 16 2.45 -6.77 -2.23
C VAL A 16 1.42 -7.70 -1.58
N HIS A 17 0.86 -7.31 -0.44
CA HIS A 17 -0.19 -8.08 0.25
C HIS A 17 -1.41 -8.29 -0.66
N LEU A 18 -1.92 -7.22 -1.27
CA LEU A 18 -3.07 -7.28 -2.19
C LEU A 18 -2.77 -8.13 -3.42
N ARG A 19 -1.55 -8.05 -3.96
CA ARG A 19 -1.12 -8.87 -5.09
C ARG A 19 -1.09 -10.35 -4.74
N ASN A 20 -0.50 -10.69 -3.60
CA ASN A 20 -0.24 -12.07 -3.20
C ASN A 20 -1.50 -12.78 -2.70
N ASN A 21 -2.35 -12.09 -1.92
CA ASN A 21 -3.53 -12.70 -1.29
C ASN A 21 -4.81 -12.56 -2.13
N HIS A 22 -4.94 -11.47 -2.89
CA HIS A 22 -6.18 -11.15 -3.61
C HIS A 22 -6.00 -11.03 -5.13
N GLY A 23 -4.81 -11.35 -5.65
CA GLY A 23 -4.56 -11.39 -7.09
C GLY A 23 -4.54 -10.01 -7.76
N LEU A 24 -4.20 -8.95 -7.00
CA LEU A 24 -4.11 -7.60 -7.54
C LEU A 24 -2.89 -7.47 -8.50
N ARG A 25 -3.08 -7.76 -9.79
CA ARG A 25 -1.99 -7.87 -10.78
C ARG A 25 -1.59 -6.57 -11.51
N LYS A 26 -2.43 -5.52 -11.47
CA LYS A 26 -2.10 -4.25 -12.13
C LYS A 26 -0.90 -3.59 -11.41
N ARG A 27 -0.02 -2.94 -12.17
CA ARG A 27 1.18 -2.26 -11.67
C ARG A 27 0.80 -0.99 -10.91
N SER A 28 0.31 -1.13 -9.68
CA SER A 28 0.15 -0.02 -8.75
C SER A 28 1.53 0.56 -8.44
N LEU A 29 1.66 1.88 -8.47
CA LEU A 29 2.90 2.59 -8.19
C LEU A 29 2.67 3.57 -7.05
N VAL A 30 3.53 3.52 -6.03
CA VAL A 30 3.52 4.51 -4.93
C VAL A 30 4.23 5.79 -5.39
N MET A 31 3.51 6.90 -5.29
CA MET A 31 3.98 8.25 -5.63
C MET A 31 3.79 9.19 -4.45
N ALA A 32 4.57 10.27 -4.39
CA ALA A 32 4.39 11.30 -3.37
C ALA A 32 3.07 12.06 -3.62
N ASP A 33 2.30 12.27 -2.55
CA ASP A 33 1.12 13.11 -2.58
C ASP A 33 1.56 14.58 -2.58
N ARG A 34 1.11 15.32 -3.59
CA ARG A 34 1.50 16.73 -3.79
C ARG A 34 0.52 17.71 -3.15
N GLU A 35 -0.64 17.26 -2.71
CA GLU A 35 -1.70 18.10 -2.15
C GLU A 35 -1.65 18.07 -0.62
N GLU A 36 -1.64 16.86 -0.03
CA GLU A 36 -1.71 16.68 1.43
C GLU A 36 -0.36 16.30 2.06
N GLY A 37 0.62 15.93 1.23
CA GLY A 37 1.89 15.36 1.69
C GLY A 37 1.79 13.86 1.98
N GLY A 38 2.94 13.20 2.17
CA GLY A 38 3.00 11.73 2.28
C GLY A 38 3.00 11.05 0.92
N TYR A 39 2.35 9.89 0.82
CA TYR A 39 2.36 9.04 -0.37
C TYR A 39 0.97 8.48 -0.69
N LEU A 40 0.77 8.14 -1.96
CA LEU A 40 -0.44 7.47 -2.43
C LEU A 40 -0.13 6.48 -3.54
N PHE A 41 -1.07 5.55 -3.78
CA PHE A 41 -1.14 4.82 -5.04
C PHE A 41 -2.59 4.69 -5.52
N PHE A 42 -2.76 4.42 -6.81
CA PHE A 42 -4.08 4.22 -7.41
C PHE A 42 -4.39 2.74 -7.64
N LEU A 43 -5.63 2.36 -7.31
CA LEU A 43 -6.22 1.07 -7.65
C LEU A 43 -7.00 1.20 -8.95
N TYR A 44 -6.52 0.50 -9.98
CA TYR A 44 -7.09 0.50 -11.34
C TYR A 44 -8.12 -0.62 -11.59
N GLN A 45 -8.47 -1.38 -10.56
CA GLN A 45 -9.48 -2.44 -10.63
C GLN A 45 -10.32 -2.45 -9.36
N ALA A 46 -11.45 -3.17 -9.41
CA ALA A 46 -12.28 -3.36 -8.23
C ALA A 46 -11.45 -3.99 -7.10
N CYS A 47 -11.51 -3.39 -5.92
CA CYS A 47 -10.84 -3.83 -4.72
C CYS A 47 -11.87 -3.82 -3.60
N ASN A 48 -11.97 -4.90 -2.83
CA ASN A 48 -12.77 -4.87 -1.62
C ASN A 48 -12.01 -4.02 -0.58
N PRO A 49 -12.61 -2.95 -0.02
CA PRO A 49 -11.94 -2.13 0.98
C PRO A 49 -11.56 -2.91 2.25
N GLN A 50 -12.25 -4.01 2.55
CA GLN A 50 -11.90 -4.88 3.69
C GLN A 50 -10.47 -5.44 3.59
N TRP A 51 -9.97 -5.75 2.40
CA TRP A 51 -8.60 -6.26 2.21
C TRP A 51 -7.52 -5.25 2.63
N ILE A 52 -7.84 -3.96 2.57
CA ILE A 52 -6.94 -2.90 3.03
C ILE A 52 -6.99 -2.78 4.55
N LEU A 53 -8.18 -2.97 5.15
CA LEU A 53 -8.39 -2.93 6.60
C LEU A 53 -7.78 -4.14 7.32
N GLU A 54 -7.73 -5.30 6.66
CA GLU A 54 -7.12 -6.53 7.19
C GLU A 54 -5.59 -6.49 7.18
N PHE A 55 -4.99 -5.59 6.38
CA PHE A 55 -3.54 -5.49 6.26
C PHE A 55 -2.92 -4.95 7.54
N GLN A 56 -2.11 -5.77 8.20
CA GLN A 56 -1.29 -5.36 9.35
C GLN A 56 0.13 -5.05 8.87
N PHE A 57 0.52 -3.79 8.98
CA PHE A 57 1.89 -3.39 8.72
C PHE A 57 2.72 -3.58 9.99
N THR A 58 3.64 -4.54 9.94
CA THR A 58 4.73 -4.62 10.91
C THR A 58 5.96 -4.06 10.21
N PRO A 59 6.46 -2.87 10.58
CA PRO A 59 7.74 -2.42 10.07
C PRO A 59 8.78 -3.46 10.52
N GLU A 60 9.54 -3.99 9.57
CA GLU A 60 10.70 -4.80 9.90
C GLU A 60 11.67 -3.84 10.62
N SER A 61 11.73 -3.94 11.95
CA SER A 61 12.72 -3.19 12.72
C SER A 61 14.08 -3.61 12.18
N PRO A 62 14.93 -2.68 11.72
CA PRO A 62 16.30 -3.03 11.44
C PRO A 62 16.88 -3.56 12.74
N GLU A 63 17.22 -4.85 12.73
CA GLU A 63 17.89 -5.54 13.82
C GLU A 63 19.20 -4.78 14.06
N GLU A 64 19.27 -4.03 15.17
CA GLU A 64 20.52 -3.41 15.62
C GLU A 64 21.45 -4.55 16.04
N GLU A 65 22.45 -4.85 15.19
CA GLU A 65 23.55 -5.79 15.47
C GLU A 65 24.77 -5.05 16.06
#